data_AF-A0A955N7X7-F1
#
_entry.id   AF-A0A955N7X7-F1
#
_cell.length_a   1.000
_cell.length_b   1.000
_cell.length_c   1.000
_cell.angle_alpha   90.00
_cell.angle_beta   90.00
_cell.angle_gamma   90.00
#
_symmetry.space_group_name_H-M   'P 1'
#
loop_
_entity.id
_entity.type
_entity.pdbx_description
1 polymer ?
#
loop_
_entity_poly.entity_id
_entity_poly.type
_entity_poly.pdbx_seq_one_letter_code
_entity_poly.pdbx_strand_id
1 'polypeptide(L)'
;ERIANTDTGAITSIQAVYVPADDFTDPAAVHTFSHLSASIVLSRKRASEGLYPAIDPLQSSSKMATPGTIGERHYRIAQEVRRTLAQYAELKDIIAMLGLEQLSPEDRNVVARARRLERFLTQPFFTTEQFSGLKGKLVSRKDALDGCERILRDEFKGYPEHALYMIGAVEEAKEKVKAGKPGFPDEPGSNKAATNPTPSSQSSK
;
A
#
# COMPACT_ATOMS: atom_id res chain seq x y z
N GLU A 1 -14.87 6.45 -31.39
CA GLU A 1 -13.72 6.62 -30.49
C GLU A 1 -12.42 6.60 -31.32
N ARG A 2 -11.47 7.52 -31.08
CA ARG A 2 -10.20 7.63 -31.84
C ARG A 2 -9.01 6.92 -31.16
N ILE A 3 -9.15 6.53 -29.90
CA ILE A 3 -8.15 5.83 -29.11
C ILE A 3 -8.54 4.35 -29.15
N ALA A 4 -7.85 3.55 -29.97
CA ALA A 4 -8.14 2.14 -30.16
C ALA A 4 -6.89 1.38 -30.62
N ASN A 5 -6.94 0.05 -30.54
CA ASN A 5 -5.96 -0.83 -31.17
C ASN A 5 -6.42 -1.17 -32.59
N THR A 6 -5.48 -1.16 -33.53
CA THR A 6 -5.66 -1.58 -34.92
C THR A 6 -4.67 -2.71 -35.24
N ASP A 7 -4.81 -3.35 -36.40
CA ASP A 7 -3.88 -4.40 -36.82
C ASP A 7 -2.44 -3.89 -37.01
N THR A 8 -2.28 -2.59 -37.24
CA THR A 8 -0.99 -1.93 -37.50
C THR A 8 -0.40 -1.23 -36.28
N GLY A 9 -1.13 -1.10 -35.18
CA GLY A 9 -0.64 -0.37 -34.01
C GLY A 9 -1.62 -0.31 -32.84
N ALA A 10 -1.11 0.09 -31.68
CA ALA A 10 -1.90 0.23 -30.46
C ALA A 10 -1.67 1.61 -29.84
N ILE A 11 -2.75 2.28 -29.44
CA ILE A 11 -2.69 3.53 -28.69
C ILE A 11 -3.21 3.27 -27.28
N THR A 12 -2.31 3.30 -26.30
CA THR A 12 -2.68 3.25 -24.88
C THR A 12 -2.70 4.67 -24.33
N SER A 13 -3.89 5.15 -23.93
CA SER A 13 -4.06 6.48 -23.34
C SER A 13 -4.11 6.39 -21.82
N ILE A 14 -3.26 7.16 -21.14
CA ILE A 14 -3.36 7.39 -19.69
C ILE A 14 -4.00 8.77 -19.50
N GLN A 15 -5.17 8.81 -18.87
CA GLN A 15 -5.95 10.03 -18.71
C GLN A 15 -6.04 10.38 -17.23
N ALA A 16 -5.61 11.60 -16.88
CA ALA A 16 -5.80 12.14 -15.54
C ALA A 16 -7.18 12.77 -15.46
N VAL A 17 -8.04 12.21 -14.59
CA VAL A 17 -9.39 12.72 -14.34
C VAL A 17 -9.38 13.36 -12.96
N TYR A 18 -9.68 14.66 -12.89
CA TYR A 18 -9.88 15.34 -11.63
C TYR A 18 -11.32 15.14 -11.17
N VAL A 19 -11.49 14.62 -9.95
CA VAL A 19 -12.80 14.42 -9.33
C VAL A 19 -13.02 15.53 -8.30
N PRO A 20 -13.97 16.47 -8.53
CA PRO A 20 -14.25 17.52 -7.58
C PRO A 20 -14.70 16.95 -6.23
N ALA A 21 -14.14 17.48 -5.13
CA ALA A 21 -14.51 17.11 -3.76
C ALA A 21 -14.46 15.60 -3.45
N ASP A 22 -13.66 14.82 -4.19
CA ASP A 22 -13.60 13.35 -4.08
C ASP A 22 -14.96 12.65 -4.32
N ASP A 23 -15.91 13.30 -5.01
CA ASP A 23 -17.24 12.76 -5.32
C ASP A 23 -17.26 11.95 -6.63
N PHE A 24 -17.12 10.63 -6.50
CA PHE A 24 -17.19 9.69 -7.63
C PHE A 24 -18.60 9.49 -8.21
N THR A 25 -19.63 10.06 -7.58
CA THR A 25 -21.01 10.01 -8.08
C THR A 25 -21.34 11.15 -9.05
N ASP A 26 -20.40 12.08 -9.23
CA ASP A 26 -20.54 13.16 -10.21
C ASP A 26 -20.81 12.61 -11.63
N PRO A 27 -21.84 13.12 -12.34
CA PRO A 27 -22.22 12.62 -13.66
C PRO A 27 -21.09 12.67 -14.69
N ALA A 28 -20.20 13.66 -14.64
CA ALA A 28 -19.09 13.77 -15.58
C ALA A 28 -18.02 12.71 -15.29
N ALA A 29 -17.74 12.45 -14.00
CA ALA A 29 -16.86 11.36 -13.59
C ALA A 29 -17.42 10.00 -14.03
N VAL A 30 -18.70 9.72 -13.74
CA VAL A 30 -19.38 8.46 -14.11
C VAL A 30 -19.36 8.24 -15.62
N HIS A 31 -19.69 9.27 -16.41
CA HIS A 31 -19.66 9.17 -17.87
C HIS A 31 -18.25 8.85 -18.37
N THR A 32 -17.23 9.51 -17.83
CA THR A 32 -15.83 9.28 -18.19
C THR A 32 -15.39 7.85 -17.88
N PHE A 33 -15.72 7.32 -16.70
CA PHE A 33 -15.36 5.96 -16.30
C PHE A 33 -15.97 4.88 -17.20
N SER A 34 -17.14 5.12 -17.78
CA SER A 34 -17.79 4.13 -18.67
C SER A 34 -16.94 3.77 -19.89
N HIS A 35 -16.20 4.73 -20.44
CA HIS A 35 -15.30 4.57 -21.59
C HIS A 35 -13.92 4.01 -21.21
N LEU A 36 -13.55 4.01 -19.93
CA LEU A 36 -12.25 3.54 -19.49
C LEU A 36 -12.19 2.01 -19.42
N SER A 37 -11.05 1.46 -19.82
CA SER A 37 -10.77 0.02 -19.72
C SER A 37 -10.23 -0.37 -18.34
N ALA A 38 -9.64 0.58 -17.63
CA ALA A 38 -9.20 0.46 -16.26
C ALA A 38 -9.27 1.82 -15.56
N SER A 39 -9.50 1.80 -14.25
CA SER A 39 -9.48 2.96 -13.37
C SER A 39 -8.46 2.74 -12.26
N ILE A 40 -7.57 3.71 -12.06
CA ILE A 40 -6.61 3.74 -10.95
C ILE A 40 -7.00 4.92 -10.09
N VAL A 41 -7.53 4.63 -8.90
CA VAL A 41 -7.99 5.65 -7.95
C VAL A 41 -6.84 6.00 -7.02
N LEU A 42 -6.51 7.29 -6.93
CA LEU A 42 -5.51 7.80 -6.00
C LEU A 42 -6.22 8.38 -4.76
N SER A 43 -5.79 7.98 -3.57
CA SER A 43 -6.43 8.33 -2.30
C SER A 43 -5.55 9.22 -1.45
N ARG A 44 -6.12 10.34 -0.97
CA ARG A 44 -5.46 11.24 -0.01
C ARG A 44 -5.12 10.51 1.30
N LYS A 45 -5.99 9.60 1.76
CA LYS A 45 -5.78 8.81 2.98
C LYS A 45 -4.52 7.95 2.88
N ARG A 46 -4.30 7.29 1.74
CA ARG A 46 -3.10 6.49 1.47
C ARG A 46 -1.85 7.37 1.46
N ALA A 47 -1.92 8.54 0.84
CA ALA A 47 -0.81 9.49 0.83
C ALA A 47 -0.45 9.99 2.24
N SER A 48 -1.43 10.25 3.11
CA SER A 48 -1.19 10.64 4.51
C SER A 48 -0.58 9.52 5.37
N GLU A 49 -0.82 8.26 5.01
CA GLU A 49 -0.19 7.09 5.64
C GLU A 49 1.25 6.85 5.13
N GLY A 50 1.74 7.70 4.22
CA GLY A 50 3.06 7.59 3.59
C GLY A 50 3.14 6.49 2.53
N LEU A 51 2.01 5.96 2.05
CA LEU A 51 1.98 4.88 1.06
C LEU A 51 2.05 5.47 -0.35
N TYR A 52 3.18 5.28 -1.03
CA TYR A 52 3.39 5.72 -2.41
C TYR A 52 3.76 4.56 -3.33
N PRO A 53 3.12 4.43 -4.51
CA PRO A 53 2.04 5.29 -5.01
C PRO A 53 0.75 5.16 -4.19
N ALA A 54 0.03 6.26 -4.04
CA ALA A 54 -1.16 6.36 -3.18
C ALA A 54 -2.41 5.74 -3.84
N ILE A 55 -2.27 4.55 -4.43
CA ILE A 55 -3.35 3.83 -5.12
C ILE A 55 -4.26 3.18 -4.09
N ASP A 56 -5.57 3.28 -4.29
CA ASP A 56 -6.56 2.49 -3.57
C ASP A 56 -6.88 1.19 -4.34
N PRO A 57 -6.44 0.01 -3.87
CA PRO A 57 -6.65 -1.24 -4.59
C PRO A 57 -8.10 -1.72 -4.60
N LEU A 58 -8.93 -1.25 -3.66
CA LEU A 58 -10.34 -1.67 -3.55
C LEU A 58 -11.21 -0.84 -4.50
N GLN A 59 -10.93 0.46 -4.63
CA GLN A 59 -11.64 1.38 -5.53
C GLN A 59 -11.12 1.31 -6.97
N SER A 60 -9.88 0.84 -7.18
CA SER A 60 -9.32 0.64 -8.53
C SER A 60 -9.87 -0.62 -9.20
N SER A 61 -10.05 -0.56 -10.51
CA SER A 61 -10.65 -1.65 -11.30
C SER A 61 -10.05 -1.77 -12.70
N SER A 62 -10.18 -2.94 -13.31
CA SER A 62 -9.77 -3.17 -14.70
C SER A 62 -10.68 -4.20 -15.37
N LYS A 63 -11.17 -3.88 -16.57
CA LYS A 63 -11.93 -4.83 -17.41
C LYS A 63 -11.06 -6.00 -17.89
N MET A 64 -9.74 -5.82 -17.89
CA MET A 64 -8.77 -6.86 -18.27
C MET A 64 -8.42 -7.81 -17.13
N ALA A 65 -8.89 -7.57 -15.90
CA ALA A 65 -8.65 -8.43 -14.76
C ALA A 65 -9.55 -9.69 -14.81
N THR A 66 -9.40 -10.49 -15.87
CA THR A 66 -10.14 -11.75 -16.09
C THR A 66 -9.14 -12.90 -16.28
N PRO A 67 -9.46 -14.13 -15.83
CA PRO A 67 -8.55 -15.27 -15.94
C PRO A 67 -8.07 -15.52 -17.38
N GLY A 68 -8.94 -15.33 -18.38
CA GLY A 68 -8.59 -15.50 -19.79
C GLY A 68 -7.57 -14.49 -20.32
N THR A 69 -7.47 -13.30 -19.70
CA THR A 69 -6.56 -12.23 -20.16
C THR A 69 -5.24 -12.23 -19.40
N ILE A 70 -5.29 -12.35 -18.06
CA ILE A 70 -4.10 -12.24 -17.20
C ILE A 70 -3.57 -13.59 -16.70
N GLY A 71 -4.30 -14.68 -16.94
CA GLY A 71 -4.00 -16.02 -16.45
C GLY A 71 -4.55 -16.29 -15.04
N GLU A 72 -4.83 -17.56 -14.77
CA GLU A 72 -5.42 -18.03 -13.50
C GLU A 72 -4.61 -17.64 -12.27
N ARG A 73 -3.29 -17.82 -12.34
CA ARG A 73 -2.39 -17.52 -11.21
C ARG A 73 -2.49 -16.04 -10.80
N HIS A 74 -2.41 -15.14 -11.77
CA HIS A 74 -2.48 -13.70 -11.51
C HIS A 74 -3.86 -13.34 -10.95
N TYR A 75 -4.92 -13.80 -11.61
CA TYR A 75 -6.29 -13.50 -11.18
C TYR A 75 -6.56 -13.97 -9.74
N ARG A 76 -6.17 -15.19 -9.39
CA ARG A 76 -6.34 -15.73 -8.03
C ARG A 76 -5.59 -14.90 -7.00
N ILE A 77 -4.32 -14.59 -7.24
CA ILE A 77 -3.52 -13.77 -6.30
C ILE A 77 -4.16 -12.39 -6.14
N ALA A 78 -4.59 -11.74 -7.23
CA ALA A 78 -5.24 -10.44 -7.17
C ALA A 78 -6.55 -10.47 -6.35
N GLN A 79 -7.37 -11.52 -6.50
CA GLN A 79 -8.59 -11.71 -5.71
C GLN A 79 -8.29 -11.93 -4.23
N GLU A 80 -7.29 -12.73 -3.90
CA GLU A 80 -6.88 -12.98 -2.51
C GLU A 80 -6.32 -11.72 -1.83
N VAL A 81 -5.51 -10.93 -2.55
CA VAL A 81 -5.04 -9.62 -2.06
C VAL A 81 -6.23 -8.70 -1.79
N ARG A 82 -7.15 -8.54 -2.77
CA ARG A 82 -8.34 -7.69 -2.59
C ARG A 82 -9.20 -8.13 -1.42
N ARG A 83 -9.45 -9.44 -1.27
CA ARG A 83 -10.20 -10.00 -0.14
C ARG A 83 -9.54 -9.69 1.20
N THR A 84 -8.23 -9.88 1.30
CA THR A 84 -7.46 -9.62 2.53
C THR A 84 -7.53 -8.13 2.91
N LEU A 85 -7.40 -7.24 1.92
CA LEU A 85 -7.50 -5.79 2.14
C LEU A 85 -8.92 -5.34 2.49
N ALA A 86 -9.95 -5.95 1.91
CA ALA A 86 -11.35 -5.67 2.23
C ALA A 86 -11.69 -6.07 3.68
N GLN A 87 -11.29 -7.27 4.10
CA GLN A 87 -11.44 -7.72 5.48
C GLN A 87 -10.70 -6.79 6.46
N TYR A 88 -9.49 -6.36 6.11
CA TYR A 88 -8.78 -5.37 6.92
C TYR A 88 -9.51 -4.03 7.01
N ALA A 89 -10.13 -3.56 5.93
CA ALA A 89 -10.91 -2.32 5.93
C ALA A 89 -12.11 -2.41 6.88
N GLU A 90 -12.84 -3.53 6.89
CA GLU A 90 -13.96 -3.79 7.82
C GLU A 90 -13.49 -3.81 9.29
N LEU A 91 -12.33 -4.42 9.55
CA LEU A 91 -11.76 -4.48 10.89
C LEU A 91 -11.15 -3.15 11.36
N LYS A 92 -10.86 -2.20 10.46
CA LYS A 92 -10.17 -0.95 10.79
C LYS A 92 -10.98 -0.08 11.76
N ASP A 93 -12.31 -0.03 11.61
CA ASP A 93 -13.19 0.73 12.49
C ASP A 93 -13.30 0.09 13.87
N ILE A 94 -13.35 -1.24 13.93
CA ILE A 94 -13.32 -2.01 15.18
C ILE A 94 -12.01 -1.75 15.93
N ILE A 95 -10.88 -1.81 15.23
CA ILE A 95 -9.55 -1.54 15.81
C ILE A 95 -9.48 -0.11 16.35
N ALA A 96 -10.03 0.87 15.64
CA ALA A 96 -10.03 2.26 16.07
C ALA A 96 -10.85 2.48 17.35
N MET A 97 -11.94 1.72 17.56
CA MET A 97 -12.81 1.85 18.74
C MET A 97 -12.34 1.00 19.94
N LEU A 98 -11.93 -0.25 19.70
CA LEU A 98 -11.69 -1.26 20.75
C LEU A 98 -10.20 -1.60 20.94
N GLY A 99 -9.35 -1.25 19.98
CA GLY A 99 -7.95 -1.64 19.94
C GLY A 99 -7.72 -3.03 19.31
N LEU A 100 -6.48 -3.28 18.91
CA LEU A 100 -6.09 -4.50 18.18
C LEU A 100 -6.15 -5.77 19.06
N GLU A 101 -6.08 -5.61 20.38
CA GLU A 101 -6.08 -6.73 21.34
C GLU A 101 -7.44 -7.43 21.46
N GLN A 102 -8.52 -6.75 21.07
CA GLN A 102 -9.90 -7.28 21.16
C GLN A 102 -10.28 -8.17 19.97
N LEU A 103 -9.42 -8.25 18.96
CA LEU A 103 -9.65 -9.08 17.78
C LEU A 103 -9.35 -10.54 18.06
N SER A 104 -10.08 -11.43 17.37
CA SER A 104 -9.77 -12.85 17.39
C SER A 104 -8.34 -13.11 16.87
N PRO A 105 -7.68 -14.21 17.27
CA PRO A 105 -6.34 -14.53 16.76
C PRO A 105 -6.28 -14.62 15.23
N GLU A 106 -7.37 -15.04 14.58
CA GLU A 106 -7.51 -15.11 13.13
C GLU A 106 -7.57 -13.72 12.50
N ASP A 107 -8.41 -12.83 13.02
CA ASP A 107 -8.54 -11.45 12.55
C ASP A 107 -7.22 -10.68 12.70
N ARG A 108 -6.51 -10.88 13.82
CA ARG A 108 -5.17 -10.29 14.00
C ARG A 108 -4.18 -10.76 12.94
N ASN A 109 -4.25 -12.03 12.53
CA ASN A 109 -3.40 -12.53 11.44
C ASN A 109 -3.77 -11.88 10.11
N VAL A 110 -5.07 -11.71 9.82
CA VAL A 110 -5.55 -11.00 8.61
C VAL A 110 -5.05 -9.56 8.59
N VAL A 111 -5.19 -8.83 9.70
CA VAL A 111 -4.69 -7.45 9.85
C VAL A 111 -3.19 -7.38 9.61
N ALA A 112 -2.42 -8.27 10.24
CA ALA A 112 -0.96 -8.30 10.08
C ALA A 112 -0.55 -8.62 8.63
N ARG A 113 -1.27 -9.50 7.94
CA ARG A 113 -1.03 -9.82 6.52
C ARG A 113 -1.40 -8.63 5.62
N ALA A 114 -2.54 -7.99 5.87
CA ALA A 114 -3.00 -6.84 5.11
C ALA A 114 -2.01 -5.66 5.23
N ARG A 115 -1.56 -5.31 6.43
CA ARG A 115 -0.57 -4.25 6.64
C ARG A 115 0.74 -4.51 5.89
N ARG A 116 1.20 -5.76 5.89
CA ARG A 116 2.37 -6.18 5.10
C ARG A 116 2.16 -6.03 3.60
N LEU A 117 0.99 -6.42 3.09
CA LEU A 117 0.62 -6.22 1.69
C LEU A 117 0.59 -4.72 1.33
N GLU A 118 -0.04 -3.88 2.16
CA GLU A 118 -0.10 -2.42 1.92
C GLU A 118 1.29 -1.80 1.84
N ARG A 119 2.22 -2.22 2.72
CA ARG A 119 3.61 -1.76 2.65
C ARG A 119 4.34 -2.32 1.44
N PHE A 120 4.14 -3.59 1.09
CA PHE A 120 4.77 -4.20 -0.09
C PHE A 120 4.32 -3.57 -1.41
N LEU A 121 3.09 -3.07 -1.48
CA LEU A 121 2.58 -2.37 -2.67
C LEU A 121 3.18 -0.96 -2.85
N THR A 122 4.01 -0.49 -1.91
CA THR A 122 4.76 0.76 -2.08
C THR A 122 6.05 0.53 -2.86
N GLN A 123 6.44 1.51 -3.67
CA GLN A 123 7.60 1.38 -4.55
C GLN A 123 8.34 2.72 -4.70
N PRO A 124 9.68 2.74 -4.58
CA PRO A 124 10.47 3.94 -4.84
C PRO A 124 10.51 4.22 -6.35
N PHE A 125 10.19 5.46 -6.73
CA PHE A 125 10.18 5.90 -8.12
C PHE A 125 11.50 6.57 -8.52
N PHE A 126 11.92 6.33 -9.76
CA PHE A 126 13.11 6.98 -10.34
C PHE A 126 12.98 8.51 -10.36
N THR A 127 11.76 9.02 -10.55
CA THR A 127 11.47 10.46 -10.59
C THR A 127 11.54 11.14 -9.22
N THR A 128 11.42 10.39 -8.13
CA THR A 128 11.41 10.92 -6.76
C THR A 128 12.70 10.62 -6.00
N GLU A 129 13.71 10.06 -6.67
CA GLU A 129 14.99 9.66 -6.07
C GLU A 129 15.71 10.83 -5.38
N GLN A 130 15.68 12.02 -6.00
CA GLN A 130 16.31 13.24 -5.45
C GLN A 130 15.64 13.74 -4.16
N PHE A 131 14.34 13.49 -3.98
CA PHE A 131 13.57 13.97 -2.82
C PHE A 131 13.52 12.92 -1.70
N SER A 132 13.43 11.65 -2.07
CA SER A 132 13.31 10.54 -1.13
C SER A 132 14.66 10.00 -0.64
N GLY A 133 15.74 10.22 -1.39
CA GLY A 133 17.04 9.59 -1.14
C GLY A 133 17.04 8.08 -1.39
N LEU A 134 15.95 7.51 -1.92
CA LEU A 134 15.80 6.11 -2.25
C LEU A 134 15.98 5.91 -3.76
N LYS A 135 16.83 4.95 -4.14
CA LYS A 135 17.01 4.60 -5.55
C LYS A 135 15.71 4.05 -6.13
N GLY A 136 15.32 4.58 -7.29
CA GLY A 136 14.15 4.07 -8.01
C GLY A 136 14.31 2.59 -8.35
N LYS A 137 13.21 1.84 -8.31
CA LYS A 137 13.20 0.41 -8.62
C LYS A 137 12.17 0.09 -9.68
N LEU A 138 12.49 -0.86 -10.55
CA LEU A 138 11.57 -1.44 -11.51
C LEU A 138 11.28 -2.87 -11.08
N VAL A 139 10.00 -3.20 -10.89
CA VAL A 139 9.55 -4.52 -10.43
C VAL A 139 8.88 -5.24 -11.60
N SER A 140 9.33 -6.46 -11.89
CA SER A 140 8.69 -7.26 -12.93
C SER A 140 7.33 -7.78 -12.46
N ARG A 141 6.42 -8.04 -13.41
CA ARG A 141 5.12 -8.66 -13.09
C ARG A 141 5.28 -9.96 -12.31
N LYS A 142 6.29 -10.76 -12.64
CA LYS A 142 6.56 -12.03 -11.96
C LYS A 142 6.93 -11.79 -10.49
N ASP A 143 7.86 -10.87 -10.22
CA ASP A 143 8.34 -10.60 -8.87
C ASP A 143 7.24 -10.00 -7.98
N ALA A 144 6.38 -9.15 -8.55
CA ALA A 144 5.21 -8.61 -7.85
C ALA A 144 4.23 -9.72 -7.44
N LEU A 145 3.92 -10.65 -8.35
CA LEU A 145 3.03 -11.78 -8.07
C LEU A 145 3.64 -12.74 -7.06
N ASP A 146 4.92 -13.07 -7.22
CA ASP A 146 5.64 -13.95 -6.29
C ASP A 146 5.70 -13.32 -4.88
N GLY A 147 5.91 -12.01 -4.78
CA GLY A 147 5.88 -11.28 -3.51
C GLY A 147 4.51 -11.31 -2.83
N CYS A 148 3.45 -10.97 -3.56
CA CYS A 148 2.08 -11.03 -3.04
C CYS A 148 1.71 -12.45 -2.59
N GLU A 149 2.00 -13.48 -3.38
CA GLU A 149 1.68 -14.87 -3.05
C GLU A 149 2.41 -15.33 -1.78
N ARG A 150 3.68 -14.97 -1.59
CA ARG A 150 4.45 -15.36 -0.40
C ARG A 150 4.01 -14.63 0.86
N ILE A 151 3.63 -13.36 0.74
CA ILE A 151 3.03 -12.61 1.85
C ILE A 151 1.67 -13.23 2.22
N LEU A 152 0.85 -13.60 1.23
CA LEU A 152 -0.43 -14.28 1.47
C LEU A 152 -0.27 -15.63 2.18
N ARG A 153 0.83 -16.35 1.90
CA ARG A 153 1.20 -17.62 2.55
C ARG A 153 1.92 -17.45 3.90
N ASP A 154 1.92 -16.25 4.47
CA ASP A 154 2.51 -15.93 5.77
C ASP A 154 4.02 -16.19 5.91
N GLU A 155 4.78 -16.27 4.80
CA GLU A 155 6.23 -16.49 4.84
C GLU A 155 6.96 -15.35 5.59
N PHE A 156 6.39 -14.15 5.57
CA PHE A 156 6.93 -12.96 6.21
C PHE A 156 6.30 -12.65 7.59
N LYS A 157 5.62 -13.61 8.22
CA LYS A 157 4.93 -13.40 9.51
C LYS A 157 5.85 -12.96 10.65
N GLY A 158 7.13 -13.36 10.64
CA GLY A 158 8.13 -12.94 11.62
C GLY A 158 8.82 -11.61 11.31
N TYR A 159 8.54 -11.01 10.14
CA TYR A 159 9.21 -9.80 9.68
C TYR A 159 8.45 -8.56 10.16
N PRO A 160 9.16 -7.49 10.54
CA PRO A 160 8.53 -6.23 10.87
C PRO A 160 7.94 -5.58 9.60
N GLU A 161 6.82 -4.88 9.73
CA GLU A 161 6.07 -4.32 8.59
C GLU A 161 6.91 -3.34 7.76
N HIS A 162 7.79 -2.55 8.40
CA HIS A 162 8.67 -1.59 7.72
C HIS A 162 9.72 -2.25 6.79
N ALA A 163 9.98 -3.55 6.96
CA ALA A 163 10.89 -4.28 6.09
C ALA A 163 10.33 -4.41 4.66
N LEU A 164 9.00 -4.40 4.53
CA LEU A 164 8.30 -4.48 3.25
C LEU A 164 8.01 -3.10 2.64
N TYR A 165 8.37 -2.01 3.33
CA TYR A 165 8.10 -0.66 2.85
C TYR A 165 9.16 -0.17 1.86
N MET A 166 8.73 0.42 0.74
CA MET A 166 9.57 1.01 -0.31
C MET A 166 10.66 0.06 -0.82
N ILE A 167 10.27 -1.17 -1.11
CA ILE A 167 11.15 -2.19 -1.70
C ILE A 167 10.74 -2.49 -3.14
N GLY A 168 11.62 -3.18 -3.87
CA GLY A 168 11.32 -3.73 -5.18
C GLY A 168 10.80 -5.15 -5.06
N ALA A 169 11.70 -6.12 -5.27
CA ALA A 169 11.37 -7.53 -5.09
C ALA A 169 11.24 -7.90 -3.60
N VAL A 170 10.40 -8.88 -3.30
CA VAL A 170 10.12 -9.30 -1.91
C VAL A 170 11.35 -9.82 -1.16
N GLU A 171 12.36 -10.32 -1.88
CA GLU A 171 13.62 -10.80 -1.27
C GLU A 171 14.42 -9.69 -0.58
N GLU A 172 14.27 -8.44 -1.04
CA GLU A 172 14.93 -7.29 -0.43
C GLU A 172 14.48 -7.06 1.01
N ALA A 173 13.28 -7.53 1.39
CA ALA A 173 12.80 -7.46 2.76
C ALA A 173 13.75 -8.22 3.72
N LYS A 174 14.36 -9.32 3.27
CA LYS A 174 15.32 -10.10 4.07
C LYS A 174 16.61 -9.34 4.27
N GLU A 175 17.09 -8.67 3.24
CA GLU A 175 18.28 -7.84 3.31
C GLU A 175 18.06 -6.64 4.25
N LYS A 176 16.88 -6.02 4.18
CA LYS A 176 16.51 -4.87 5.00
C LYS A 176 16.42 -5.23 6.49
N VAL A 177 15.88 -6.41 6.83
CA VAL A 177 15.89 -6.92 8.21
C VAL A 177 17.32 -7.19 8.71
N LYS A 178 18.15 -7.83 7.88
CA LYS A 178 19.56 -8.08 8.24
C LYS A 178 20.36 -6.79 8.43
N ALA A 179 20.06 -5.75 7.65
CA ALA A 179 20.75 -4.48 7.71
C ALA A 179 20.38 -3.62 8.93
N GLY A 180 19.33 -3.96 9.68
CA GLY A 180 18.94 -3.29 10.93
C GLY A 180 18.70 -1.79 10.82
N LYS A 181 18.57 -1.23 9.61
CA LYS A 181 18.40 0.22 9.40
C LYS A 181 16.91 0.58 9.54
N PRO A 182 16.53 1.39 10.54
CA PRO A 182 15.20 1.99 10.56
C PRO A 182 15.12 2.94 9.37
N GLY A 183 14.24 2.62 8.42
CA GLY A 183 13.95 3.49 7.30
C GLY A 183 13.05 4.64 7.76
N PHE A 184 13.66 5.74 8.19
CA PHE A 184 13.04 7.02 8.58
C PHE A 184 12.15 7.00 9.85
N PRO A 185 11.99 8.15 10.54
CA PRO A 185 11.62 8.18 11.95
C PRO A 185 10.18 7.74 12.14
N ASP A 186 9.99 6.95 13.21
CA ASP A 186 8.69 6.65 13.78
C ASP A 186 7.85 7.93 13.93
N GLU A 187 6.53 7.76 13.78
CA GLU A 187 5.52 8.79 14.00
C GLU A 187 5.85 9.69 15.20
N PRO A 188 5.69 11.03 15.12
CA PRO A 188 5.85 11.89 16.27
C PRO A 188 4.64 11.69 17.19
N GLY A 189 4.69 10.68 18.05
CA GLY A 189 3.50 10.32 18.82
C GLY A 189 3.64 9.22 19.85
N SER A 190 4.83 8.73 20.21
CA SER A 190 4.92 7.92 21.43
C SER A 190 6.28 7.97 22.12
N ASN A 191 6.20 8.46 23.37
CA ASN A 191 6.92 7.98 24.54
C ASN A 191 8.30 8.62 24.83
N LYS A 192 8.42 9.42 25.89
CA LYS A 192 8.60 8.92 27.26
C LYS A 192 8.71 10.08 28.25
N ALA A 193 7.96 9.97 29.33
CA ALA A 193 8.10 10.77 30.52
C ALA A 193 9.56 10.77 31.00
N ALA A 194 10.16 11.96 31.04
CA ALA A 194 11.43 12.19 31.72
C ALA A 194 11.12 12.30 33.22
N THR A 195 11.54 11.27 33.94
CA THR A 195 11.67 11.25 35.40
C THR A 195 12.63 12.36 35.85
N ASN A 196 12.19 13.13 36.85
CA ASN A 196 12.98 14.12 37.58
C ASN A 196 14.30 13.54 38.10
N PRO A 197 15.30 14.40 38.27
CA PRO A 197 16.01 14.45 39.53
C PRO A 197 15.98 15.86 40.13
N THR A 198 15.59 15.91 41.41
CA THR A 198 15.76 17.03 42.33
C THR A 198 17.19 17.58 42.29
N PRO A 199 17.37 18.89 42.51
CA PRO A 199 18.47 19.30 43.37
C PRO A 199 17.97 20.12 44.55
N SER A 200 18.46 19.66 45.70
CA SER A 200 18.56 20.30 47.00
C SER A 200 18.63 21.82 46.99
N SER A 201 17.84 22.39 47.90
CA SER A 201 18.05 23.67 48.57
C SER A 201 19.52 24.07 48.75
N GLN A 202 19.86 25.30 48.37
CA GLN A 202 20.71 26.14 49.21
C GLN A 202 20.46 27.63 48.94
N SER A 203 20.29 28.32 50.06
CA SER A 203 20.01 29.73 50.26
C SER A 203 21.31 30.55 50.24
N SER A 204 21.15 31.88 50.16
CA SER A 204 22.04 32.94 50.67
C SER A 204 23.04 33.56 49.69
N LYS A 205 22.68 34.68 49.06
CA LYS A 205 23.00 36.06 49.48
C LYS A 205 22.70 37.06 48.35
#